data_AF-A0AAX0Z7N8-F1
#
_entry.id   AF-A0AAX0Z7N8-F1
#
_cell.length_a   1.000
_cell.length_b   1.000
_cell.length_c   1.000
_cell.angle_alpha   90.00
_cell.angle_beta   90.00
_cell.angle_gamma   90.00
#
_symmetry.space_group_name_H-M   'P 1'
#
loop_
_entity.id
_entity.type
_entity.pdbx_description
1 polymer ?
#
loop_
_entity_poly.entity_id
_entity_poly.type
_entity_poly.pdbx_seq_one_letter_code
_entity_poly.pdbx_strand_id
1 'polypeptide(L)'
;MASGFGVSASPTKANHKIGEDKVVRIAVQNHNDFSVGPNLIPQRKVNGKWETIKTNSPNPLNPGEKLYDQFDIKESFGNKKGTYRFRVDVERYDKKGNHVATLGTFYTSEFYIK
;
A
#
# COMPACT_ATOMS: atom_id res chain seq x y z
N MET A 1 -0.44 7.48 -10.13
CA MET A 1 -0.11 7.63 -8.71
C MET A 1 -1.37 8.07 -7.99
N ALA A 2 -1.84 7.28 -7.01
CA ALA A 2 -3.00 7.65 -6.22
C ALA A 2 -2.55 8.51 -5.02
N SER A 3 -3.40 9.42 -4.57
CA SER A 3 -3.10 10.30 -3.45
C SER A 3 -4.36 10.70 -2.70
N GLY A 4 -4.22 10.91 -1.40
CA GLY A 4 -5.27 11.40 -0.52
C GLY A 4 -4.67 11.82 0.82
N PHE A 5 -5.26 12.84 1.46
CA PHE A 5 -4.86 13.30 2.80
C PHE A 5 -3.36 13.64 2.92
N GLY A 6 -2.79 14.24 1.86
CA GLY A 6 -1.37 14.59 1.81
C GLY A 6 -0.40 13.39 1.70
N VAL A 7 -0.90 12.20 1.35
CA VAL A 7 -0.08 11.02 1.08
C VAL A 7 -0.30 10.54 -0.34
N SER A 8 0.76 10.06 -0.99
CA SER A 8 0.66 9.34 -2.25
C SER A 8 1.16 7.91 -2.14
N ALA A 9 0.48 6.97 -2.80
CA ALA A 9 0.88 5.57 -2.89
C ALA A 9 0.66 5.03 -4.32
N SER A 10 1.61 4.25 -4.83
CA SER A 10 1.53 3.67 -6.17
C SER A 10 2.34 2.39 -6.29
N PRO A 11 1.78 1.31 -6.87
CA PRO A 11 2.58 0.21 -7.40
C PRO A 11 3.63 0.76 -8.38
N THR A 12 4.86 0.27 -8.27
CA THR A 12 5.94 0.66 -9.19
C THR A 12 5.85 -0.10 -10.51
N LYS A 13 5.08 -1.19 -10.55
CA LYS A 13 4.86 -2.05 -11.71
C LYS A 13 3.38 -2.46 -11.74
N ALA A 14 2.77 -2.44 -12.92
CA ALA A 14 1.38 -2.83 -13.09
C ALA A 14 1.20 -4.34 -13.29
N ASN A 15 2.17 -5.04 -13.88
CA ASN A 15 2.07 -6.46 -14.21
C ASN A 15 3.23 -7.24 -13.60
N HIS A 16 2.93 -8.20 -12.73
CA HIS A 16 3.88 -9.12 -12.11
C HIS A 16 3.65 -10.53 -12.66
N LYS A 17 4.71 -11.28 -12.91
CA LYS A 17 4.63 -12.67 -13.37
C LYS A 17 5.16 -13.60 -12.30
N ILE A 18 4.38 -14.63 -11.95
CA ILE A 18 4.81 -15.67 -11.02
C ILE A 18 6.02 -16.41 -11.61
N GLY A 19 7.07 -16.59 -10.81
CA GLY A 19 8.31 -17.25 -11.22
C GLY A 19 9.39 -16.30 -11.77
N GLU A 20 9.01 -15.12 -12.26
CA GLU A 20 9.95 -14.05 -12.64
C GLU A 20 10.05 -12.99 -11.54
N ASP A 21 8.90 -12.44 -11.11
CA ASP A 21 8.83 -11.44 -10.06
C ASP A 21 8.70 -12.12 -8.69
N LYS A 22 9.47 -11.65 -7.71
CA LYS A 22 9.40 -12.13 -6.32
C LYS A 22 8.49 -11.28 -5.44
N VAL A 23 8.45 -9.98 -5.71
CA VAL A 23 7.77 -8.98 -4.87
C VAL A 23 6.91 -8.02 -5.70
N VAL A 24 5.87 -7.49 -5.06
CA VAL A 24 5.17 -6.28 -5.49
C VAL A 24 5.74 -5.11 -4.70
N ARG A 25 6.27 -4.09 -5.40
CA ARG A 25 6.85 -2.90 -4.76
C ARG A 25 5.90 -1.72 -4.87
N ILE A 26 5.67 -1.03 -3.74
CA ILE A 26 4.79 0.15 -3.63
C ILE A 26 5.62 1.35 -3.23
N ALA A 27 5.61 2.40 -4.03
CA ALA A 27 6.18 3.69 -3.64
C ALA A 27 5.17 4.44 -2.77
N VAL A 28 5.62 4.98 -1.64
CA VAL A 28 4.84 5.82 -0.73
C VAL A 28 5.57 7.12 -0.45
N GLN A 29 4.82 8.22 -0.32
CA GLN A 29 5.40 9.53 0.00
C GLN A 29 4.44 10.35 0.86
N ASN A 30 5.01 11.02 1.86
CA ASN A 30 4.31 12.00 2.69
C ASN A 30 4.56 13.42 2.19
N HIS A 31 3.49 14.13 1.88
CA HIS A 31 3.48 15.54 1.43
C HIS A 31 3.01 16.50 2.53
N ASN A 32 2.68 16.00 3.71
CA ASN A 32 2.31 16.82 4.86
C ASN A 32 3.56 17.39 5.57
N ASP A 33 3.34 18.40 6.41
CA ASP A 33 4.32 18.98 7.33
C ASP A 33 4.38 18.23 8.69
N PHE A 34 3.63 17.14 8.85
CA PHE A 34 3.65 16.26 10.01
C PHE A 34 3.80 14.78 9.60
N SER A 35 4.17 13.93 10.58
CA SER A 35 4.37 12.50 10.35
C SER A 35 3.03 11.78 10.11
N VAL A 36 2.99 10.99 9.04
CA VAL A 36 1.85 10.13 8.68
C VAL A 36 2.36 8.81 8.16
N GLY A 37 1.61 7.74 8.39
CA GLY A 37 1.89 6.46 7.80
C GLY A 37 0.78 5.97 6.89
N PRO A 38 1.03 5.73 5.59
CA PRO A 38 0.16 4.89 4.81
C PRO A 38 0.25 3.44 5.34
N ASN A 39 -0.82 3.00 5.98
CA ASN A 39 -1.04 1.59 6.27
C ASN A 39 -1.56 0.90 5.00
N LEU A 40 -0.67 0.17 4.34
CA LEU A 40 -0.94 -0.51 3.07
C LEU A 40 -1.62 -1.85 3.33
N ILE A 41 -2.87 -1.98 2.87
CA ILE A 41 -3.68 -3.18 3.07
C ILE A 41 -4.02 -3.77 1.68
N PRO A 42 -3.35 -4.86 1.25
CA PRO A 42 -3.62 -5.47 -0.05
C PRO A 42 -5.02 -6.06 -0.14
N GLN A 43 -5.65 -5.85 -1.31
CA GLN A 43 -6.94 -6.40 -1.66
C GLN A 43 -6.87 -7.13 -3.00
N ARG A 44 -7.61 -8.22 -3.13
CA ARG A 44 -7.77 -8.97 -4.39
C ARG A 44 -9.20 -8.86 -4.89
N LYS A 45 -9.39 -8.70 -6.19
CA LYS A 45 -10.71 -8.72 -6.82
C LYS A 45 -11.17 -10.17 -7.03
N VAL A 46 -12.28 -10.56 -6.41
CA VAL A 46 -12.91 -11.89 -6.51
C VAL A 46 -14.39 -11.68 -6.83
N ASN A 47 -14.86 -12.22 -7.95
CA ASN A 47 -16.26 -12.07 -8.41
C ASN A 47 -16.76 -10.61 -8.40
N GLY A 48 -15.91 -9.68 -8.85
CA GLY A 48 -16.20 -8.24 -8.89
C GLY A 48 -16.10 -7.51 -7.55
N LYS A 49 -15.90 -8.21 -6.43
CA LYS A 49 -15.77 -7.64 -5.08
C LYS A 49 -14.30 -7.61 -4.64
N TRP A 50 -13.94 -6.62 -3.82
CA TRP A 50 -12.60 -6.52 -3.25
C TRP A 50 -12.53 -7.23 -1.91
N GLU A 51 -11.71 -8.27 -1.84
CA GLU A 51 -11.44 -9.03 -0.62
C GLU A 51 -10.12 -8.60 -0.02
N THR A 52 -10.12 -8.29 1.28
CA THR A 52 -8.90 -7.95 2.02
C THR A 52 -8.05 -9.19 2.26
N ILE A 53 -6.76 -9.07 1.96
CA ILE A 53 -5.76 -10.10 2.29
C ILE A 53 -5.29 -9.84 3.73
N LYS A 54 -5.13 -10.90 4.54
CA LYS A 54 -4.77 -10.81 5.96
C LYS A 54 -3.28 -10.48 6.18
N THR A 55 -2.85 -9.34 5.65
CA THR A 55 -1.53 -8.76 5.85
C THR A 55 -1.66 -7.25 5.65
N ASN A 56 -0.76 -6.47 6.24
CA ASN A 56 -0.67 -5.04 6.04
C ASN A 56 0.76 -4.56 6.31
N SER A 57 1.06 -3.34 5.90
CA SER A 57 2.33 -2.67 6.22
C SER A 57 2.07 -1.26 6.70
N PRO A 58 2.17 -0.98 8.02
CA PRO A 58 2.14 0.36 8.56
C PRO A 58 3.48 1.06 8.31
N ASN A 59 3.45 2.21 7.63
CA ASN A 59 4.68 2.93 7.26
C ASN A 59 4.72 4.35 7.78
N PRO A 60 5.00 4.62 9.07
CA PRO A 60 5.18 5.99 9.54
C PRO A 60 6.28 6.70 8.72
N LEU A 61 5.91 7.78 8.03
CA LEU A 61 6.78 8.61 7.21
C LEU A 61 6.90 9.99 7.84
N ASN A 62 8.12 10.52 7.90
CA ASN A 62 8.37 11.91 8.23
C ASN A 62 7.89 12.85 7.11
N PRO A 63 7.72 14.16 7.38
CA PRO A 63 7.41 15.15 6.35
C PRO A 63 8.35 15.08 5.15
N GLY A 64 7.79 15.02 3.94
CA GLY A 64 8.54 14.94 2.68
C GLY A 64 9.17 13.58 2.36
N GLU A 65 9.14 12.62 3.30
CA GLU A 65 9.81 11.33 3.14
C GLU A 65 9.13 10.46 2.07
N LYS A 66 9.96 9.77 1.28
CA LYS A 66 9.55 8.82 0.25
C LYS A 66 10.26 7.49 0.46
N LEU A 67 9.49 6.41 0.57
CA LEU A 67 9.99 5.04 0.75
C LEU A 67 9.35 4.07 -0.25
N TYR A 68 9.84 2.83 -0.20
CA TYR A 68 9.31 1.72 -0.98
C TYR A 68 9.05 0.54 -0.08
N ASP A 69 7.81 0.05 -0.14
CA ASP A 69 7.39 -1.18 0.50
C ASP A 69 7.42 -2.34 -0.47
N GLN A 70 7.59 -3.54 0.08
CA GLN A 70 7.63 -4.77 -0.70
C GLN A 70 6.75 -5.82 -0.04
N PHE A 71 5.93 -6.47 -0.86
CA PHE A 71 5.07 -7.58 -0.47
C PHE A 71 5.44 -8.79 -1.32
N ASP A 72 5.83 -9.89 -0.68
CA ASP A 72 6.19 -11.13 -1.37
C ASP A 72 5.01 -11.73 -2.12
N ILE A 73 5.20 -12.05 -3.40
CA ILE A 73 4.16 -12.67 -4.24
C ILE A 73 3.74 -14.01 -3.67
N LYS A 74 4.69 -14.78 -3.14
CA LYS A 74 4.42 -16.07 -2.52
C LYS A 74 3.76 -15.93 -1.16
N GLU A 75 4.33 -15.14 -0.25
CA GLU A 75 3.90 -15.11 1.15
C GLU A 75 2.70 -14.19 1.36
N SER A 76 2.73 -12.97 0.82
CA SER A 76 1.65 -11.99 0.97
C SER A 76 0.46 -12.31 0.06
N PHE A 77 0.70 -12.73 -1.19
CA PHE A 77 -0.37 -12.93 -2.18
C PHE A 77 -0.68 -14.41 -2.48
N GLY A 78 0.06 -15.35 -1.88
CA GLY A 78 -0.18 -16.79 -2.00
C GLY A 78 0.07 -17.35 -3.40
N ASN A 79 0.92 -16.72 -4.22
CA ASN A 79 1.09 -17.04 -5.65
C ASN A 79 -0.24 -17.08 -6.42
N LYS A 80 -1.25 -16.31 -5.99
CA LYS A 80 -2.53 -16.27 -6.67
C LYS A 80 -2.47 -15.25 -7.80
N LYS A 81 -2.91 -15.65 -8.99
CA LYS A 81 -3.10 -14.73 -10.13
C LYS A 81 -4.33 -13.86 -9.89
N GLY A 82 -4.38 -12.66 -10.45
CA GLY A 82 -5.57 -11.83 -10.39
C GLY A 82 -5.30 -10.34 -10.47
N THR A 83 -6.36 -9.57 -10.24
CA THR A 83 -6.33 -8.12 -10.13
C THR A 83 -6.29 -7.73 -8.65
N TYR A 84 -5.40 -6.84 -8.31
CA TYR A 84 -5.10 -6.41 -6.95
C TYR A 84 -5.04 -4.89 -6.86
N ARG A 85 -5.21 -4.37 -5.65
CA ARG A 85 -4.94 -2.97 -5.29
C ARG A 85 -4.57 -2.91 -3.81
N PHE A 86 -4.12 -1.76 -3.34
CA PHE A 86 -4.01 -1.49 -1.91
C PHE A 86 -5.13 -0.55 -1.49
N ARG A 87 -5.81 -0.89 -0.40
CA ARG A 87 -6.46 0.09 0.46
C ARG A 87 -5.36 0.75 1.27
N VAL A 88 -5.39 2.07 1.37
CA VAL A 88 -4.40 2.86 2.09
C VAL A 88 -5.13 3.64 3.15
N ASP A 89 -4.95 3.24 4.42
CA ASP A 89 -5.43 4.01 5.55
C ASP A 89 -4.32 4.99 5.96
N VAL A 90 -4.64 6.28 5.97
CA VAL A 90 -3.67 7.33 6.28
C VAL A 90 -3.75 7.63 7.77
N GLU A 91 -2.73 7.20 8.50
CA GLU A 91 -2.66 7.30 9.95
C GLU A 91 -1.69 8.43 10.34
N ARG A 92 -2.14 9.37 11.16
CA ARG A 92 -1.30 10.44 11.71
C ARG A 92 -0.57 9.93 12.95
N TYR A 93 0.69 10.30 13.08
CA TYR A 93 1.53 9.96 14.23
C TYR A 93 2.04 11.22 14.93
N ASP A 94 2.26 11.14 16.24
CA ASP A 94 2.93 12.18 17.01
C ASP A 94 4.46 12.08 16.85
N LYS A 95 5.20 13.03 17.42
CA LYS A 95 6.68 13.07 17.36
C LYS A 95 7.35 11.89 18.09
N LYS A 96 6.62 11.15 18.92
CA LYS A 96 7.10 9.95 19.63
C LYS A 96 6.76 8.67 18.85
N GLY A 97 6.11 8.78 17.70
CA GLY A 97 5.68 7.64 16.89
C GLY A 97 4.37 7.00 17.36
N ASN A 98 3.61 7.65 18.25
CA ASN A 98 2.30 7.13 18.67
C ASN A 98 1.23 7.49 17.65
N HIS A 99 0.34 6.55 17.37
CA HIS A 99 -0.85 6.81 16.55
C HIS A 99 -1.72 7.88 17.21
N VAL A 100 -2.11 8.90 16.44
CA VAL A 100 -2.98 10.01 16.87
C VAL A 100 -4.38 9.87 16.30
N ALA A 101 -4.50 9.69 14.98
CA ALA A 101 -5.79 9.64 14.29
C ALA A 101 -5.66 9.02 12.90
N THR A 102 -6.73 8.38 12.42
CA THR A 102 -6.88 8.04 11.00
C THR A 102 -7.49 9.23 10.25
N LEU A 103 -6.75 9.79 9.28
CA LEU A 103 -7.18 10.96 8.49
C LEU A 103 -8.17 10.59 7.39
N GLY A 104 -8.07 9.36 6.89
CA GLY A 104 -8.99 8.81 5.91
C GLY A 104 -8.39 7.66 5.12
N THR A 105 -9.11 7.24 4.08
CA THR A 105 -8.75 6.09 3.26
C THR A 105 -8.76 6.46 1.78
N PHE A 106 -7.80 5.96 1.02
CA PHE A 106 -7.84 5.96 -0.44
C PHE A 106 -7.38 4.60 -1.00
N TYR A 107 -7.41 4.43 -2.31
CA TYR A 107 -7.00 3.19 -2.97
C TYR A 107 -5.94 3.47 -4.03
N THR A 108 -4.96 2.59 -4.16
CA THR A 108 -4.00 2.65 -5.25
C THR A 108 -4.63 2.32 -6.59
N SER A 109 -3.91 2.61 -7.68
CA SER A 109 -4.20 1.97 -8.96
C SER A 109 -4.12 0.45 -8.86
N GLU A 110 -4.85 -0.23 -9.73
CA GLU A 110 -4.82 -1.69 -9.82
C GLU A 110 -3.46 -2.18 -10.35
N PHE A 111 -3.07 -3.38 -9.93
CA PHE A 111 -1.96 -4.15 -10.48
C PHE A 111 -2.37 -5.61 -10.64
N TYR A 112 -1.59 -6.36 -11.40
CA TYR A 112 -1.92 -7.71 -11.83
C TYR A 112 -0.81 -8.66 -11.47
N ILE A 113 -1.15 -9.80 -10.87
CA ILE A 113 -0.26 -10.96 -10.74
C ILE A 113 -0.72 -11.97 -11.79
N LYS A 114 0.18 -12.36 -12.68
CA LYS A 114 -0.07 -13.20 -13.87
C LYS A 114 0.73 -14.50 -13.83
#